data_AF-A0AAU6PGC7-F1
#
_entry.id   AF-A0AAU6PGC7-F1
#
_cell.length_a   1.000
_cell.length_b   1.000
_cell.length_c   1.000
_cell.angle_alpha   90.00
_cell.angle_beta   90.00
_cell.angle_gamma   90.00
#
_symmetry.space_group_name_H-M   'P 1'
#
loop_
_entity.id
_entity.type
_entity.pdbx_description
1 polymer ?
#
loop_
_entity_poly.entity_id
_entity_poly.type
_entity_poly.pdbx_seq_one_letter_code
_entity_poly.pdbx_strand_id
1 'polypeptide(L)'
;MDSLAILEYLSENYLSGAGLPNSTADRAIARSVSAEMHSSFFNIRNNLPMNCRRPLSTLSLPKETQEEVKRIANIWRQCREKYSNKGEWLFGEYSIADAMFAPVVLRFHTYGVKLDGLAQAYMQSVLQQPDIIEWIASGAAETAIIKSGEI
;
A
#
# COMPACT_ATOMS: atom_id res chain seq x y z
N MET A 1 -0.89 18.67 6.59
CA MET A 1 -2.05 17.79 6.32
C MET A 1 -1.53 16.36 6.35
N ASP A 2 -2.25 15.45 6.99
CA ASP A 2 -1.80 14.07 7.28
C ASP A 2 -2.81 13.07 6.70
N SER A 3 -2.35 12.14 5.85
CA SER A 3 -3.24 11.21 5.15
C SER A 3 -3.96 10.24 6.09
N LEU A 4 -3.30 9.78 7.16
CA LEU A 4 -3.92 8.87 8.13
C LEU A 4 -5.01 9.59 8.92
N ALA A 5 -4.77 10.85 9.31
CA ALA A 5 -5.78 11.68 9.96
C ALA A 5 -7.00 11.94 9.05
N ILE A 6 -6.80 12.16 7.74
CA ILE A 6 -7.91 12.29 6.78
C ILE A 6 -8.71 10.99 6.69
N LEU A 7 -8.03 9.84 6.60
CA LEU A 7 -8.69 8.54 6.50
C LEU A 7 -9.48 8.19 7.78
N GLU A 8 -8.94 8.50 8.97
CA GLU A 8 -9.68 8.33 10.23
C GLU A 8 -10.90 9.26 10.29
N TYR A 9 -10.75 10.53 9.87
CA TYR A 9 -11.88 11.47 9.77
C TYR A 9 -12.97 10.95 8.83
N LEU A 10 -12.60 10.43 7.66
CA LEU A 10 -13.54 9.83 6.71
C LEU A 10 -14.25 8.61 7.32
N SER A 11 -13.49 7.74 8.00
CA SER A 11 -14.04 6.57 8.66
C SER A 11 -15.09 6.96 9.71
N GLU A 12 -14.76 7.90 10.58
CA GLU A 12 -15.65 8.36 11.65
C GLU A 12 -16.90 9.05 11.11
N ASN A 13 -16.75 9.98 10.17
CA ASN A 13 -17.82 10.90 9.80
C ASN A 13 -18.69 10.41 8.63
N TYR A 14 -18.16 9.55 7.77
CA TYR A 14 -18.84 9.14 6.54
C TYR A 14 -19.02 7.62 6.42
N LEU A 15 -18.25 6.83 7.17
CA LEU A 15 -18.34 5.36 7.14
C LEU A 15 -18.87 4.75 8.44
N SER A 16 -19.33 5.58 9.39
CA SER A 16 -19.79 5.12 10.72
C SER A 16 -18.76 4.21 11.44
N GLY A 17 -17.47 4.50 11.25
CA GLY A 17 -16.35 3.74 11.80
C GLY A 17 -15.94 2.49 10.99
N ALA A 18 -16.61 2.19 9.88
CA ALA A 18 -16.37 0.98 9.08
C ALA A 18 -15.06 1.00 8.26
N GLY A 19 -14.28 2.09 8.27
CA GLY A 19 -12.96 2.12 7.65
C GLY A 19 -11.92 1.27 8.40
N LEU A 20 -12.25 0.77 9.60
CA LEU A 20 -11.41 -0.11 10.40
C LEU A 20 -12.17 -1.41 10.75
N PRO A 21 -11.47 -2.50 11.08
CA PRO A 21 -12.12 -3.75 11.51
C PRO A 21 -13.03 -3.57 12.73
N ASN A 22 -14.07 -4.39 12.89
CA ASN A 22 -15.01 -4.23 14.02
C ASN A 22 -14.40 -4.55 15.40
N SER A 23 -13.50 -5.54 15.47
CA SER A 23 -12.87 -5.96 16.73
C SER A 23 -11.87 -4.91 17.23
N THR A 24 -11.96 -4.52 18.51
CA THR A 24 -11.02 -3.57 19.12
C THR A 24 -9.55 -4.00 18.98
N ALA A 25 -9.26 -5.30 19.14
CA ALA A 25 -7.90 -5.81 18.96
C ALA A 25 -7.41 -5.63 17.51
N ASP A 26 -8.30 -5.88 16.55
CA ASP A 26 -7.97 -5.79 15.13
C ASP A 26 -7.83 -4.33 14.67
N ARG A 27 -8.64 -3.41 15.23
CA ARG A 27 -8.47 -1.96 15.03
C ARG A 27 -7.11 -1.49 15.52
N ALA A 28 -6.65 -1.97 16.67
CA ALA A 28 -5.35 -1.59 17.21
C ALA A 28 -4.23 -2.02 16.25
N ILE A 29 -4.32 -3.22 15.68
CA ILE A 29 -3.36 -3.71 14.68
C ILE A 29 -3.45 -2.89 13.39
N ALA A 30 -4.66 -2.66 12.85
CA ALA A 30 -4.88 -1.88 11.64
C ALA A 30 -4.29 -0.46 11.75
N ARG A 31 -4.51 0.20 12.89
CA ARG A 31 -3.90 1.51 13.19
C ARG A 31 -2.38 1.44 13.29
N SER A 32 -1.86 0.44 13.98
CA SER A 32 -0.41 0.26 14.14
C SER A 32 0.29 0.10 12.79
N VAL A 33 -0.19 -0.79 11.93
CA VAL A 33 0.42 -1.01 10.60
C VAL A 33 0.23 0.19 9.67
N SER A 34 -0.91 0.90 9.78
CA SER A 34 -1.14 2.13 9.00
C SER A 34 -0.21 3.25 9.45
N ALA A 35 0.00 3.40 10.76
CA ALA A 35 0.93 4.38 11.32
C ALA A 35 2.39 4.05 10.98
N GLU A 36 2.80 2.79 11.09
CA GLU A 36 4.12 2.33 10.66
C GLU A 36 4.33 2.63 9.17
N MET A 37 3.33 2.33 8.32
CA MET A 37 3.39 2.73 6.92
C MET A 37 3.58 4.24 6.81
N HIS A 38 2.76 5.04 7.48
CA HIS A 38 2.82 6.50 7.39
C HIS A 38 4.20 7.07 7.77
N SER A 39 4.78 6.62 8.89
CA SER A 39 5.97 7.22 9.50
C SER A 39 7.31 6.53 9.20
N SER A 40 7.31 5.35 8.56
CA SER A 40 8.53 4.56 8.29
C SER A 40 8.74 4.34 6.80
N PHE A 41 9.68 3.48 6.38
CA PHE A 41 9.96 3.11 4.97
C PHE A 41 10.48 4.25 4.07
N PHE A 42 11.45 5.02 4.58
CA PHE A 42 12.04 6.14 3.85
C PHE A 42 12.91 5.66 2.67
N ASN A 43 13.58 4.51 2.78
CA ASN A 43 14.43 4.02 1.70
C ASN A 43 13.59 3.63 0.47
N ILE A 44 12.45 2.96 0.66
CA ILE A 44 11.47 2.71 -0.41
C ILE A 44 10.97 4.03 -1.01
N ARG A 45 10.63 5.03 -0.19
CA ARG A 45 10.14 6.32 -0.72
C ARG A 45 11.18 7.04 -1.58
N ASN A 46 12.45 6.95 -1.19
CA ASN A 46 13.55 7.61 -1.88
C ASN A 46 14.00 6.85 -3.12
N ASN A 47 14.09 5.52 -3.05
CA ASN A 47 14.63 4.68 -4.12
C ASN A 47 13.55 4.19 -5.10
N LEU A 48 12.28 4.21 -4.70
CA LEU A 48 11.13 3.81 -5.52
C LEU A 48 10.11 4.95 -5.56
N PRO A 49 10.42 6.10 -6.20
CA PRO A 49 9.48 7.20 -6.30
C PRO A 49 8.22 6.79 -7.07
N MET A 50 7.10 7.42 -6.75
CA MET A 50 5.84 7.16 -7.45
C MET A 50 5.96 7.66 -8.90
N ASN A 51 5.85 6.76 -9.88
CA ASN A 51 5.90 7.10 -11.29
C ASN A 51 4.98 6.19 -12.11
N CYS A 52 3.77 6.68 -12.43
CA CYS A 52 2.80 5.95 -13.23
C CYS A 52 3.13 5.91 -14.73
N ARG A 53 4.10 6.72 -15.20
CA ARG A 53 4.54 6.77 -16.60
C ARG A 53 5.71 5.82 -16.90
N ARG A 54 6.39 5.34 -15.85
CA ARG A 54 7.53 4.44 -15.96
C ARG A 54 7.06 3.06 -16.44
N PRO A 55 7.72 2.47 -17.47
CA PRO A 55 7.46 1.08 -17.82
C PRO A 55 7.96 0.13 -16.73
N LEU A 56 7.20 -0.94 -16.49
CA LEU A 56 7.57 -1.98 -15.54
C LEU A 56 8.97 -2.51 -15.83
N SER A 57 9.87 -2.38 -14.86
CA SER A 57 11.24 -2.87 -14.97
C SER A 57 11.83 -3.15 -13.60
N THR A 58 12.59 -4.24 -13.49
CA THR A 58 13.25 -4.62 -12.24
C THR A 58 14.52 -3.80 -12.05
N LEU A 59 14.70 -3.24 -10.85
CA LEU A 59 15.93 -2.58 -10.43
C LEU A 59 16.66 -3.38 -9.36
N SER A 60 17.99 -3.26 -9.33
CA SER A 60 18.78 -3.72 -8.20
C SER A 60 18.58 -2.76 -7.03
N LEU A 61 17.96 -3.22 -5.95
CA LEU A 61 17.66 -2.41 -4.78
C LEU A 61 18.84 -2.38 -3.80
N PRO A 62 19.14 -1.24 -3.15
CA PRO A 62 20.07 -1.19 -2.01
C PRO A 62 19.60 -2.11 -0.88
N LYS A 63 20.55 -2.58 -0.05
CA LYS A 63 20.27 -3.56 1.02
C LYS A 63 19.18 -3.07 1.97
N GLU A 64 19.24 -1.81 2.38
CA GLU A 64 18.30 -1.17 3.30
C GLU A 64 16.88 -1.12 2.70
N THR A 65 16.79 -0.91 1.38
CA THR A 65 15.49 -0.95 0.67
C THR A 65 14.95 -2.37 0.61
N GLN A 66 15.81 -3.37 0.40
CA GLN A 66 15.39 -4.79 0.44
C GLN A 66 14.89 -5.21 1.83
N GLU A 67 15.50 -4.70 2.91
CA GLU A 67 15.05 -4.96 4.28
C GLU A 67 13.67 -4.34 4.55
N GLU A 68 13.43 -3.11 4.09
CA GLU A 68 12.12 -2.48 4.15
C GLU A 68 11.06 -3.25 3.32
N VAL A 69 11.42 -3.72 2.12
CA VAL A 69 10.53 -4.58 1.31
C VAL A 69 10.15 -5.85 2.06
N LYS A 70 11.12 -6.51 2.71
CA LYS A 70 10.86 -7.71 3.54
C LYS A 70 9.94 -7.39 4.71
N ARG A 71 10.11 -6.24 5.38
CA ARG A 71 9.24 -5.82 6.49
C ARG A 71 7.80 -5.62 6.02
N ILE A 72 7.59 -4.92 4.91
CA ILE A 72 6.26 -4.70 4.33
C ILE A 72 5.63 -6.03 3.91
N ALA A 73 6.37 -6.88 3.20
CA ALA A 73 5.89 -8.20 2.79
C ALA A 73 5.48 -9.06 4.00
N ASN A 74 6.21 -8.96 5.12
CA ASN A 74 5.87 -9.64 6.35
C ASN A 74 4.62 -9.08 7.03
N ILE A 75 4.43 -7.75 7.05
CA ILE A 75 3.19 -7.12 7.55
C ILE A 75 1.99 -7.66 6.77
N TRP A 76 2.07 -7.63 5.43
CA TRP A 76 0.99 -8.11 4.57
C TRP A 76 0.73 -9.59 4.78
N ARG A 77 1.78 -10.41 4.85
CA ARG A 77 1.65 -11.85 5.10
C ARG A 77 0.95 -12.14 6.42
N GLN A 78 1.39 -11.53 7.53
CA GLN A 78 0.80 -11.76 8.85
C GLN A 78 -0.68 -11.36 8.91
N CYS A 79 -1.04 -10.23 8.30
CA CYS A 79 -2.43 -9.82 8.20
C CYS A 79 -3.22 -10.84 7.35
N ARG A 80 -2.75 -11.15 6.14
CA ARG A 80 -3.43 -12.09 5.23
C ARG A 80 -3.51 -13.52 5.76
N GLU A 81 -2.54 -13.99 6.55
CA GLU A 81 -2.61 -15.30 7.20
C GLU A 81 -3.84 -15.40 8.12
N LYS A 82 -4.15 -14.31 8.84
CA LYS A 82 -5.31 -14.24 9.74
C LYS A 82 -6.64 -14.02 9.03
N TYR A 83 -6.66 -13.32 7.90
CA TYR A 83 -7.91 -12.88 7.24
C TYR A 83 -8.14 -13.42 5.83
N SER A 84 -7.27 -14.29 5.31
CA SER A 84 -7.39 -14.84 3.95
C SER A 84 -8.72 -15.55 3.66
N ASN A 85 -9.36 -16.11 4.68
CA ASN A 85 -10.68 -16.75 4.58
C ASN A 85 -11.86 -15.79 4.70
N LYS A 86 -11.62 -14.49 4.93
CA LYS A 86 -12.65 -13.45 5.13
C LYS A 86 -12.70 -12.42 4.01
N GLY A 87 -11.90 -12.60 2.97
CA GLY A 87 -11.81 -11.71 1.81
C GLY A 87 -10.38 -11.52 1.36
N GLU A 88 -10.17 -10.60 0.43
CA GLU A 88 -8.88 -10.40 -0.25
C GLU A 88 -7.98 -9.33 0.39
N TRP A 89 -8.55 -8.50 1.27
CA TRP A 89 -7.90 -7.35 1.89
C TRP A 89 -7.13 -7.71 3.17
N LEU A 90 -6.28 -6.81 3.66
CA LEU A 90 -5.40 -7.07 4.81
C LEU A 90 -6.18 -7.53 6.05
N PHE A 91 -7.38 -7.01 6.26
CA PHE A 91 -8.26 -7.37 7.37
C PHE A 91 -9.57 -8.06 6.91
N GLY A 92 -9.55 -8.70 5.73
CA GLY A 92 -10.68 -9.39 5.12
C GLY A 92 -11.49 -8.46 4.22
N GLU A 93 -12.05 -7.41 4.80
CA GLU A 93 -12.69 -6.30 4.08
C GLU A 93 -11.72 -5.12 3.88
N TYR A 94 -12.01 -4.27 2.90
CA TYR A 94 -11.16 -3.11 2.58
C TYR A 94 -11.14 -2.15 3.77
N SER A 95 -9.95 -1.70 4.14
CA SER A 95 -9.73 -0.87 5.31
C SER A 95 -8.76 0.28 5.03
N ILE A 96 -8.63 1.20 6.00
CA ILE A 96 -7.61 2.25 5.99
C ILE A 96 -6.21 1.68 5.73
N ALA A 97 -5.90 0.49 6.24
CA ALA A 97 -4.59 -0.14 6.02
C ALA A 97 -4.35 -0.40 4.52
N ASP A 98 -5.36 -0.89 3.81
CA ASP A 98 -5.27 -1.16 2.37
C ASP A 98 -5.03 0.14 1.58
N ALA A 99 -5.78 1.20 1.91
CA ALA A 99 -5.60 2.54 1.32
C ALA A 99 -4.19 3.10 1.58
N MET A 100 -3.65 2.93 2.79
CA MET A 100 -2.31 3.38 3.15
C MET A 100 -1.20 2.60 2.43
N PHE A 101 -1.42 1.31 2.13
CA PHE A 101 -0.46 0.47 1.43
C PHE A 101 -0.63 0.49 -0.11
N ALA A 102 -1.73 0.99 -0.65
CA ALA A 102 -1.93 1.06 -2.10
C ALA A 102 -0.80 1.78 -2.86
N PRO A 103 -0.27 2.94 -2.40
CA PRO A 103 0.88 3.57 -3.05
C PRO A 103 2.16 2.74 -2.99
N VAL A 104 2.30 1.83 -2.02
CA VAL A 104 3.45 0.92 -1.95
C VAL A 104 3.29 -0.21 -2.95
N VAL A 105 2.09 -0.76 -3.10
CA VAL A 105 1.79 -1.75 -4.15
C VAL A 105 2.12 -1.19 -5.53
N LEU A 106 1.72 0.06 -5.81
CA LEU A 106 2.02 0.70 -7.09
C LEU A 106 3.52 0.86 -7.33
N ARG A 107 4.30 1.25 -6.31
CA ARG A 107 5.77 1.26 -6.39
C ARG A 107 6.31 -0.14 -6.66
N PHE A 108 5.91 -1.13 -5.88
CA PHE A 108 6.39 -2.50 -6.05
C PHE A 108 6.10 -3.05 -7.44
N HIS A 109 4.92 -2.74 -7.99
CA HIS A 109 4.54 -3.11 -9.34
C HIS A 109 5.44 -2.44 -10.39
N THR A 110 5.54 -1.11 -10.31
CA THR A 110 6.31 -0.28 -11.26
C THR A 110 7.79 -0.69 -11.31
N TYR A 111 8.38 -0.99 -10.15
CA TYR A 111 9.81 -1.37 -10.03
C TYR A 111 10.05 -2.88 -10.03
N GLY A 112 9.03 -3.68 -10.37
CA GLY A 112 9.17 -5.13 -10.54
C GLY A 112 9.64 -5.87 -9.28
N VAL A 113 9.24 -5.40 -8.09
CA VAL A 113 9.49 -6.07 -6.81
C VAL A 113 8.70 -7.37 -6.79
N LYS A 114 9.40 -8.49 -6.63
CA LYS A 114 8.78 -9.82 -6.57
C LYS A 114 8.50 -10.20 -5.13
N LEU A 115 7.25 -10.58 -4.85
CA LEU A 115 6.81 -11.13 -3.59
C LEU A 115 6.31 -12.56 -3.80
N ASP A 116 6.08 -13.28 -2.70
CA ASP A 116 5.61 -14.66 -2.73
C ASP A 116 4.33 -14.83 -1.89
N GLY A 117 3.55 -15.86 -2.23
CA GLY A 117 2.40 -16.33 -1.45
C GLY A 117 1.35 -15.24 -1.22
N LEU A 118 0.90 -15.11 0.03
CA LEU A 118 -0.19 -14.21 0.41
C LEU A 118 0.11 -12.72 0.18
N ALA A 119 1.39 -12.32 0.26
CA ALA A 119 1.78 -10.94 0.01
C ALA A 119 1.66 -10.60 -1.50
N GLN A 120 2.06 -11.53 -2.38
CA GLN A 120 1.87 -11.39 -3.82
C GLN A 120 0.39 -11.39 -4.18
N ALA A 121 -0.41 -12.28 -3.57
CA ALA A 121 -1.86 -12.33 -3.80
C ALA A 121 -2.54 -11.00 -3.44
N TYR A 122 -2.23 -10.44 -2.26
CA TYR A 122 -2.73 -9.13 -1.85
C TYR A 122 -2.31 -8.01 -2.81
N MET A 123 -1.05 -8.01 -3.25
CA MET A 123 -0.58 -7.04 -4.24
C MET A 123 -1.39 -7.11 -5.54
N GLN A 124 -1.78 -8.32 -5.99
CA GLN A 124 -2.65 -8.47 -7.17
C GLN A 124 -4.06 -7.93 -6.93
N SER A 125 -4.67 -8.20 -5.77
CA SER A 125 -5.98 -7.66 -5.42
C SER A 125 -6.02 -6.13 -5.48
N VAL A 126 -5.01 -5.46 -4.91
CA VAL A 126 -4.91 -3.98 -4.98
C VAL A 126 -4.79 -3.48 -6.42
N LEU A 127 -3.98 -4.14 -7.26
CA LEU A 127 -3.79 -3.74 -8.67
C LEU A 127 -5.05 -3.96 -9.53
N GLN A 128 -5.96 -4.84 -9.11
CA GLN A 128 -7.22 -5.12 -9.80
C GLN A 128 -8.37 -4.21 -9.33
N GLN A 129 -8.15 -3.39 -8.31
CA GLN A 129 -9.18 -2.45 -7.83
C GLN A 129 -9.47 -1.38 -8.88
N PRO A 130 -10.75 -1.12 -9.24
CA PRO A 130 -11.12 -0.12 -10.24
C PRO A 130 -10.54 1.28 -9.98
N ASP A 131 -10.61 1.75 -8.74
CA ASP A 131 -10.10 3.08 -8.37
C ASP A 131 -8.57 3.19 -8.53
N ILE A 132 -7.86 2.08 -8.32
CA ILE A 132 -6.41 2.01 -8.51
C ILE A 132 -6.07 2.02 -10.01
N ILE A 133 -6.84 1.30 -10.83
CA ILE A 133 -6.68 1.31 -12.29
C ILE A 133 -6.92 2.73 -12.82
N GLU A 134 -7.98 3.40 -12.36
CA GLU A 134 -8.28 4.79 -12.73
C GLU A 134 -7.19 5.76 -12.24
N TRP A 135 -6.67 5.57 -11.02
CA TRP A 135 -5.57 6.37 -10.50
C TRP A 135 -4.30 6.22 -11.35
N ILE A 136 -3.92 5.00 -11.72
CA ILE A 136 -2.76 4.76 -12.60
C ILE A 136 -2.96 5.47 -13.95
N ALA A 137 -4.14 5.32 -14.55
CA ALA A 137 -4.47 5.96 -15.83
C ALA A 137 -4.40 7.49 -15.75
N SER A 138 -4.97 8.07 -14.69
CA SER A 138 -4.96 9.52 -14.45
C SER A 138 -3.55 10.04 -14.20
N GLY A 139 -2.76 9.36 -13.37
CA GLY A 139 -1.37 9.70 -13.10
C GLY A 139 -0.49 9.59 -14.35
N ALA A 140 -0.77 8.65 -15.25
CA ALA A 140 -0.06 8.53 -16.53
C ALA A 140 -0.38 9.69 -17.50
N ALA A 141 -1.57 10.30 -17.38
CA ALA A 141 -2.00 11.44 -18.19
C ALA A 141 -1.49 12.80 -17.66
N GLU A 142 -0.89 12.84 -16.46
CA GLU A 142 -0.35 14.08 -15.89
C GLU A 142 0.80 14.65 -16.74
N THR A 143 0.68 15.94 -17.06
CA THR A 143 1.69 16.68 -17.85
C THR A 143 2.79 17.31 -17.00
N ALA A 144 2.62 17.33 -15.67
CA ALA A 144 3.62 17.86 -14.76
C ALA A 144 4.81 16.89 -14.65
N ILE A 145 6.03 17.43 -14.78
CA ILE A 145 7.26 16.64 -14.69
C ILE A 145 8.00 17.03 -13.42
N ILE A 146 8.20 16.04 -12.54
CA ILE A 146 9.04 16.17 -11.35
C ILE A 146 10.33 15.41 -11.63
N LYS A 147 11.39 16.14 -12.00
CA LYS A 147 12.67 15.53 -12.44
C LYS A 147 13.22 14.46 -11.50
N SER A 148 13.06 14.61 -10.18
CA SER A 148 13.53 13.63 -9.19
C SER A 148 12.68 12.35 -9.12
N GLY A 149 11.49 12.32 -9.74
CA GLY A 149 10.58 11.18 -9.79
C GLY A 149 10.63 10.38 -11.10
N GLU A 150 11.44 10.78 -12.08
CA GLU A 150 11.51 10.15 -13.42
C GLU A 150 12.57 9.04 -13.54
N ILE A 151 13.00 8.46 -12.42
CA ILE A 151 14.10 7.48 -12.37
C ILE A 151 13.67 6.11 -12.92
#